data_AF-C6M6J3-F1
#
_entry.id   AF-C6M6J3-F1
#
_cell.length_a   1.000
_cell.length_b   1.000
_cell.length_c   1.000
_cell.angle_alpha   90.00
_cell.angle_beta   90.00
_cell.angle_gamma   90.00
#
_symmetry.space_group_name_H-M   'P 1'
#
loop_
_entity.id
_entity.type
_entity.pdbx_description
1 polymer ?
#
loop_
_entity_poly.entity_id
_entity_poly.type
_entity_poly.pdbx_seq_one_letter_code
_entity_poly.pdbx_strand_id
1 'polypeptide(L)'
;MRKSSILILTALTVLVVGCDKMKSDTNSDTNIDQSDVCVVSKINKDEIQKCTPGKLIFLSPQTWGSEKVPIELSAFFCDTNHQVIYNNSGVLCVYTDKRMHKIK
;
A
#
# COMPACT_ATOMS: atom_id res chain seq x y z
N MET A 1 -59.56 34.35 17.13
CA MET A 1 -58.79 33.11 16.87
C MET A 1 -57.61 33.43 15.96
N ARG A 2 -56.40 33.63 16.50
CA ARG A 2 -55.17 33.76 15.71
C ARG A 2 -54.27 32.58 16.08
N LYS A 3 -54.15 31.64 15.15
CA LYS A 3 -53.30 30.45 15.29
C LYS A 3 -51.86 30.90 15.12
N SER A 4 -51.09 30.93 16.21
CA SER A 4 -49.65 31.20 16.15
C SER A 4 -48.95 29.92 15.72
N SER A 5 -48.44 29.88 14.49
CA SER A 5 -47.61 28.77 13.99
C SER A 5 -46.24 28.85 14.65
N ILE A 6 -45.94 27.87 15.50
CA ILE A 6 -44.62 27.67 16.09
C ILE A 6 -43.74 27.04 15.00
N LEU A 7 -42.81 27.82 14.45
CA LEU A 7 -41.71 27.32 13.62
C LEU A 7 -40.65 26.72 14.54
N ILE A 8 -40.69 25.40 14.73
CA ILE A 8 -39.62 24.65 15.40
C ILE A 8 -38.49 24.48 14.40
N LEU A 9 -37.45 25.30 14.53
CA LEU A 9 -36.20 25.17 13.78
C LEU A 9 -35.35 24.08 14.46
N THR A 10 -35.52 22.82 14.05
CA THR A 10 -34.68 21.71 14.53
C THR A 10 -33.29 21.82 13.90
N ALA A 11 -32.33 22.36 14.65
CA ALA A 11 -30.92 22.34 14.30
C ALA A 11 -30.40 20.90 14.36
N LEU A 12 -30.26 20.26 13.19
CA LEU A 12 -29.68 18.93 13.06
C LEU A 12 -28.15 19.04 13.09
N THR A 13 -27.56 19.14 14.28
CA THR A 13 -26.11 19.06 14.45
C THR A 13 -25.66 17.61 14.26
N VAL A 14 -25.18 17.28 13.07
CA VAL A 14 -24.51 16.01 12.79
C VAL A 14 -23.13 16.05 13.43
N LEU A 15 -23.02 15.52 14.66
CA LEU A 15 -21.74 15.26 15.31
C LEU A 15 -21.13 14.02 14.66
N VAL A 16 -20.25 14.21 13.68
CA VAL A 16 -19.39 13.13 13.17
C VAL A 16 -18.28 12.90 14.20
N VAL A 17 -18.58 12.17 15.29
CA VAL A 17 -17.55 11.69 16.22
C VAL A 17 -16.95 10.44 15.60
N GLY A 18 -16.00 10.65 14.70
CA GLY A 18 -15.12 9.61 14.14
C GLY A 18 -13.70 9.81 14.62
N CYS A 19 -13.47 9.75 15.94
CA CYS A 19 -12.12 9.56 16.49
C CYS A 19 -12.03 8.15 17.09
N ASP A 20 -12.19 7.14 16.24
CA ASP A 20 -11.54 5.88 16.54
C ASP A 20 -10.04 6.14 16.40
N LYS A 21 -9.37 6.28 17.55
CA LYS A 21 -7.93 6.09 17.59
C LYS A 21 -7.70 4.67 17.11
N MET A 22 -7.40 4.50 15.82
CA MET A 22 -6.79 3.30 15.30
C MET A 22 -5.61 3.04 16.22
N LYS A 23 -5.71 1.97 17.02
CA LYS A 23 -4.58 1.42 17.74
C LYS A 23 -3.60 1.04 16.64
N SER A 24 -2.65 1.95 16.39
CA SER A 24 -1.44 1.65 15.67
C SER A 24 -0.78 0.57 16.51
N ASP A 25 -0.84 -0.66 16.01
CA ASP A 25 -0.19 -1.79 16.63
C ASP A 25 1.27 -1.40 16.84
N THR A 26 1.63 -1.23 18.11
CA THR A 26 2.98 -1.02 18.60
C THR A 26 3.79 -2.30 18.36
N ASN A 27 4.10 -2.57 17.08
CA ASN A 27 5.07 -3.57 16.62
C ASN A 27 5.31 -3.47 15.11
N SER A 28 5.50 -2.26 14.59
CA SER A 28 6.11 -2.06 13.27
C SER A 28 7.31 -1.17 13.50
N ASP A 29 8.50 -1.71 13.26
CA ASP A 29 9.63 -0.89 12.84
C ASP A 29 9.17 -0.10 11.61
N THR A 30 8.62 1.08 11.85
CA THR A 30 8.20 2.04 10.80
C THR A 30 9.40 2.63 10.07
N ASN A 31 10.61 2.31 10.53
CA ASN A 31 11.86 2.72 9.91
C ASN A 31 12.29 1.67 8.89
N ILE A 32 11.69 1.75 7.68
CA ILE A 32 12.23 1.06 6.51
C ILE A 32 13.61 1.67 6.24
N ASP A 33 14.64 0.84 6.25
CA ASP A 33 16.00 1.24 5.90
C ASP A 33 16.06 1.86 4.49
N GLN A 34 16.42 3.14 4.43
CA GLN A 34 16.48 3.92 3.18
C GLN A 34 17.87 3.88 2.52
N SER A 35 18.84 3.16 3.10
CA SER A 35 20.21 3.14 2.58
C SER A 35 20.45 2.10 1.48
N ASP A 36 19.50 1.19 1.26
CA ASP A 36 19.63 0.10 0.30
C ASP A 36 18.30 -0.22 -0.40
N VAL A 37 18.39 -0.76 -1.62
CA VAL A 37 17.26 -1.23 -2.43
C VAL A 37 17.64 -2.49 -3.19
N CYS A 38 16.83 -3.54 -3.05
CA CYS A 38 16.99 -4.75 -3.84
C CYS A 38 16.51 -4.49 -5.27
N VAL A 39 17.43 -4.35 -6.23
CA VAL A 39 17.07 -4.14 -7.64
C VAL A 39 16.96 -5.49 -8.35
N VAL A 40 15.78 -5.76 -8.91
CA VAL A 40 15.51 -6.96 -9.72
C VAL A 40 15.15 -6.56 -11.15
N SER A 41 15.54 -7.41 -12.10
CA SER A 41 15.27 -7.18 -13.52
C SER A 41 14.10 -8.01 -14.04
N LYS A 42 13.76 -9.10 -13.33
CA LYS A 42 12.72 -10.06 -13.70
C LYS A 42 11.90 -10.48 -12.49
N ILE A 43 10.61 -10.66 -12.73
CA ILE A 43 9.69 -11.24 -11.73
C ILE A 43 9.75 -12.75 -11.84
N ASN A 44 10.70 -13.37 -11.14
CA ASN A 44 10.73 -14.82 -10.94
C ASN A 44 11.18 -15.13 -9.51
N LYS A 45 10.91 -16.36 -9.07
CA LYS A 45 11.21 -16.79 -7.71
C LYS A 45 12.71 -16.65 -7.39
N ASP A 46 13.58 -17.01 -8.33
CA ASP A 46 15.03 -17.05 -8.11
C ASP A 46 15.67 -15.66 -7.95
N GLU A 47 15.19 -14.64 -8.65
CA GLU A 47 15.63 -13.25 -8.45
C GLU A 47 15.04 -12.66 -7.18
N ILE A 48 13.74 -12.83 -6.97
CA ILE A 48 13.03 -12.20 -5.85
C ILE A 48 13.48 -12.76 -4.49
N GLN A 49 13.77 -14.07 -4.40
CA GLN A 49 14.23 -14.70 -3.16
C GLN A 49 15.60 -14.20 -2.66
N LYS A 50 16.34 -13.47 -3.49
CA LYS A 50 17.59 -12.81 -3.08
C LYS A 50 17.32 -11.55 -2.25
N CYS A 51 16.11 -10.99 -2.34
CA CYS A 51 15.70 -9.82 -1.58
C CYS A 51 15.29 -10.21 -0.15
N THR A 52 15.47 -9.29 0.80
CA THR A 52 15.13 -9.50 2.22
C THR A 52 13.76 -8.89 2.53
N PRO A 53 12.77 -9.67 3.04
CA PRO A 53 11.47 -9.13 3.42
C PRO A 53 11.60 -7.95 4.41
N GLY A 54 10.76 -6.92 4.24
CA GLY A 54 10.82 -5.68 5.02
C GLY A 54 11.80 -4.62 4.51
N LYS A 55 12.61 -4.91 3.47
CA LYS A 55 13.46 -3.92 2.78
C LYS A 55 12.81 -3.42 1.49
N LEU A 56 13.35 -2.35 0.91
CA LEU A 56 12.89 -1.86 -0.39
C LEU A 56 13.26 -2.83 -1.51
N ILE A 57 12.33 -3.03 -2.45
CA ILE A 57 12.55 -3.71 -3.72
C ILE A 57 12.16 -2.80 -4.88
N PHE A 58 12.98 -2.79 -5.92
CA PHE A 58 12.74 -2.07 -7.16
C PHE A 58 12.81 -3.02 -8.36
N LEU A 59 11.72 -3.09 -9.12
CA LEU A 59 11.73 -3.77 -10.42
C LEU A 59 12.14 -2.78 -11.51
N SER A 60 13.32 -3.01 -12.09
CA SER A 60 13.91 -2.24 -13.19
C SER A 60 14.07 -3.12 -14.44
N PRO A 61 13.01 -3.32 -15.24
CA PRO A 61 13.10 -4.16 -16.41
C PRO A 61 14.01 -3.51 -17.48
N GLN A 62 14.86 -4.30 -18.15
CA GLN A 62 15.72 -3.77 -19.23
C GLN A 62 14.91 -3.27 -20.44
N THR A 63 13.74 -3.85 -20.67
CA THR A 63 12.80 -3.43 -21.70
C THR A 63 11.41 -3.34 -21.11
N TRP A 64 10.70 -2.24 -21.41
CA TRP A 64 9.29 -2.13 -21.06
C TRP A 64 8.49 -3.06 -21.97
N GLY A 65 8.03 -4.17 -21.40
CA GLY A 65 7.28 -5.18 -22.15
C GLY A 65 5.77 -4.98 -22.00
N SER A 66 5.27 -5.25 -20.80
CA SER A 66 3.83 -5.29 -20.51
C SER A 66 3.52 -4.52 -19.23
N GLU A 67 2.49 -3.68 -19.27
CA GLU A 67 1.91 -2.98 -18.11
C GLU A 67 1.45 -3.92 -16.99
N LYS A 68 1.26 -5.21 -17.31
CA LYS A 68 0.91 -6.24 -16.35
C LYS A 68 2.04 -6.52 -15.35
N VAL A 69 3.30 -6.39 -15.78
CA VAL A 69 4.49 -6.74 -14.99
C VAL A 69 4.57 -5.90 -13.70
N PRO A 70 4.48 -4.56 -13.74
CA PRO A 70 4.40 -3.73 -12.54
C PRO A 70 3.29 -4.14 -11.56
N ILE A 71 2.10 -4.43 -12.09
CA ILE A 71 0.96 -4.82 -11.28
C ILE A 71 1.19 -6.19 -10.63
N GLU A 72 1.83 -7.13 -11.32
CA GLU A 72 2.20 -8.43 -10.75
C GLU A 72 3.20 -8.29 -9.61
N LEU A 73 4.23 -7.44 -9.75
CA LEU A 73 5.16 -7.21 -8.65
C LEU A 73 4.42 -6.68 -7.42
N SER A 74 3.56 -5.69 -7.65
CA SER A 74 2.75 -5.07 -6.61
C SER A 74 1.83 -6.09 -5.91
N ALA A 75 1.18 -6.94 -6.71
CA ALA A 75 0.20 -7.91 -6.23
C ALA A 75 0.82 -9.07 -5.44
N PHE A 76 2.04 -9.49 -5.77
CA PHE A 76 2.67 -10.65 -5.11
C PHE A 76 3.72 -10.26 -4.08
N PHE A 77 4.47 -9.19 -4.29
CA PHE A 77 5.69 -8.93 -3.54
C PHE A 77 5.74 -7.60 -2.80
N CYS A 78 4.78 -6.69 -2.99
CA CYS A 78 4.76 -5.42 -2.25
C CYS A 78 3.87 -5.47 -1.00
N ASP A 79 4.40 -5.16 0.16
CA ASP A 79 3.60 -4.96 1.37
C ASP A 79 2.70 -3.72 1.20
N THR A 80 1.41 -3.95 0.96
CA THR A 80 0.42 -2.90 0.70
C THR A 80 -0.01 -2.15 1.96
N ASN A 81 0.54 -2.50 3.14
CA ASN A 81 0.45 -1.63 4.32
C ASN A 81 1.39 -0.42 4.21
N HIS A 82 2.31 -0.45 3.24
CA HIS A 82 3.22 0.64 2.89
C HIS A 82 2.87 1.21 1.51
N GLN A 83 3.41 2.38 1.19
CA GLN A 83 3.23 3.00 -0.13
C GLN A 83 3.82 2.12 -1.24
N VAL A 84 3.06 1.96 -2.32
CA VAL A 84 3.54 1.33 -3.56
C VAL A 84 3.63 2.41 -4.63
N ILE A 85 4.84 2.61 -5.16
CA ILE A 85 5.10 3.58 -6.24
C ILE A 85 5.28 2.79 -7.53
N TYR A 86 4.50 3.10 -8.56
CA TYR A 86 4.61 2.46 -9.87
C TYR A 86 4.31 3.44 -11.00
N ASN A 87 4.97 3.22 -12.13
CA ASN A 87 4.73 3.94 -13.39
C ASN A 87 5.32 3.12 -14.55
N ASN A 88 5.42 3.73 -15.74
CA ASN A 88 5.98 3.10 -16.94
C ASN A 88 7.50 2.81 -16.88
N SER A 89 8.14 2.95 -15.71
CA SER A 89 9.56 2.68 -15.49
C SER A 89 9.80 1.56 -14.48
N GLY A 90 8.79 1.14 -13.71
CA GLY A 90 8.93 0.05 -12.76
C GLY A 90 8.03 0.18 -11.54
N VAL A 91 8.41 -0.52 -10.46
CA VAL A 91 7.72 -0.52 -9.17
C VAL A 91 8.72 -0.50 -8.04
N LEU A 92 8.51 0.39 -7.08
CA LEU A 92 9.24 0.50 -5.83
C LEU A 92 8.28 0.31 -4.65
N CYS A 93 8.62 -0.58 -3.73
CA CYS A 93 7.82 -0.85 -2.54
C CYS A 93 8.62 -1.56 -1.44
N VAL A 94 8.01 -1.73 -0.26
CA VAL A 94 8.52 -2.64 0.77
C VAL A 94 8.24 -4.08 0.36
N TYR A 95 9.26 -4.93 0.35
CA TYR A 95 9.16 -6.32 -0.06
C TYR A 95 8.47 -7.19 1.00
N THR A 96 7.59 -8.09 0.55
CA THR A 96 7.01 -9.17 1.35
C THR A 96 7.01 -10.49 0.57
N ASP A 97 7.29 -11.57 1.28
CA ASP A 97 7.27 -12.94 0.75
C ASP A 97 5.97 -13.70 1.09
N LYS A 98 5.06 -13.09 1.85
CA LYS A 98 3.84 -13.72 2.37
C LYS A 98 2.96 -14.35 1.28
N ARG A 99 3.03 -13.86 0.04
CA ARG A 99 2.24 -14.34 -1.11
C ARG A 99 3.06 -15.16 -2.13
N MET A 100 4.34 -15.45 -1.87
CA MET A 100 5.18 -16.20 -2.82
C MET A 100 4.61 -17.56 -3.23
N HIS A 101 3.88 -18.22 -2.33
CA HIS A 101 3.22 -19.50 -2.59
C HIS A 101 2.11 -19.44 -3.66
N LYS A 102 1.68 -18.24 -4.08
CA LYS A 102 0.69 -18.04 -5.15
C LYS A 102 1.30 -18.05 -6.55
N ILE A 103 2.63 -18.01 -6.65
CA ILE A 103 3.36 -18.02 -7.91
C ILE A 103 3.67 -19.47 -8.25
N LYS A 104 3.27 -19.88 -9.45
CA LYS A 104 3.52 -21.22 -9.99
C LYS A 104 4.88 -21.27 -10.66
#